data_AF-A0AAN7RB55-F1
#
_entry.id   AF-A0AAN7RB55-F1
#
_cell.length_a   1.000
_cell.length_b   1.000
_cell.length_c   1.000
_cell.angle_alpha   90.00
_cell.angle_beta   90.00
_cell.angle_gamma   90.00
#
_symmetry.space_group_name_H-M   'P 1'
#
loop_
_entity.id
_entity.type
_entity.pdbx_description
1 polymer ?
#
loop_
_entity_poly.entity_id
_entity_poly.type
_entity_poly.pdbx_seq_one_letter_code
_entity_poly.pdbx_strand_id
1 'polypeptide(L)'
;MGRVIRAQRKGAGSVFKSHTHHRKGPARFRSLDFGERNGYLKGVVTEIIHDPGRVRSFLVLLVEIVVNQMLAIQFDLQNIKLPSGSKKIVPSGCRAMIGQVAGGGRTEKPLLKAGNAYHKFRVKRNCWPKVRGVAMNPVEHPHGGGNHQHIGHASTVRRDAPPGQKVGLIAARRTGRLRGQAAATAAKADKA
;
A
#
# COMPACT_ATOMS: atom_id res chain seq x y z
N MET A 1 26.13 15.39 -18.64
CA MET A 1 25.29 14.16 -18.56
C MET A 1 25.12 13.76 -17.10
N GLY A 2 23.89 13.56 -16.61
CA GLY A 2 23.62 13.18 -15.22
C GLY A 2 23.59 11.67 -14.99
N ARG A 3 23.58 11.22 -13.72
CA ARG A 3 23.40 9.80 -13.36
C ARG A 3 21.92 9.43 -13.26
N VAL A 4 21.64 8.14 -13.42
CA VAL A 4 20.29 7.59 -13.27
C VAL A 4 19.89 7.58 -11.79
N ILE A 5 18.84 8.31 -11.46
CA ILE A 5 18.45 8.51 -10.06
C ILE A 5 17.84 7.24 -9.45
N ARG A 6 17.91 7.12 -8.12
CA ARG A 6 17.33 5.98 -7.37
C ARG A 6 15.86 5.70 -7.71
N ALA A 7 15.06 6.73 -8.00
CA ALA A 7 13.66 6.55 -8.37
C ALA A 7 13.48 5.76 -9.68
N GLN A 8 14.34 5.99 -10.68
CA GLN A 8 14.32 5.25 -11.94
C GLN A 8 14.84 3.81 -11.77
N ARG A 9 15.92 3.63 -11.00
CA ARG A 9 16.57 2.32 -10.78
C ARG A 9 15.68 1.26 -10.12
N LYS A 10 14.61 1.67 -9.42
CA LYS A 10 13.66 0.77 -8.75
C LYS A 10 12.83 -0.09 -9.72
N GLY A 11 12.69 0.30 -10.98
CA GLY A 11 11.92 -0.46 -11.98
C GLY A 11 12.71 -1.57 -12.67
N ALA A 12 14.03 -1.42 -12.79
CA ALA A 12 14.88 -2.26 -13.65
C ALA A 12 15.25 -3.64 -13.06
N GLY A 13 14.52 -4.16 -12.07
CA GLY A 13 14.82 -5.48 -11.50
C GLY A 13 16.22 -5.60 -10.84
N SER A 14 16.78 -4.48 -10.38
CA SER A 14 18.10 -4.40 -9.75
C SER A 14 18.04 -4.82 -8.26
N VAL A 15 18.93 -4.28 -7.42
CA VAL A 15 18.96 -4.45 -5.96
C VAL A 15 17.63 -4.12 -5.23
N PHE A 16 16.67 -3.53 -5.93
CA PHE A 16 15.35 -3.15 -5.41
C PHE A 16 14.28 -4.25 -5.52
N LYS A 17 14.64 -5.46 -5.97
CA LYS A 17 13.78 -6.64 -5.97
C LYS A 17 13.31 -7.00 -4.54
N SER A 18 12.16 -7.65 -4.45
CA SER A 18 11.65 -8.13 -3.15
C SER A 18 12.40 -9.37 -2.69
N HIS A 19 12.72 -9.46 -1.41
CA HIS A 19 13.20 -10.69 -0.80
C HIS A 19 12.00 -11.65 -0.65
N THR A 20 12.05 -12.79 -1.32
CA THR A 20 10.93 -13.76 -1.40
C THR A 20 11.25 -15.14 -0.82
N HIS A 21 12.52 -15.43 -0.51
CA HIS A 21 12.98 -16.76 -0.09
C HIS A 21 12.18 -17.37 1.08
N HIS A 22 11.80 -16.56 2.08
CA HIS A 22 11.05 -17.02 3.25
C HIS A 22 9.53 -16.83 3.14
N ARG A 23 9.01 -16.39 1.98
CA ARG A 23 7.57 -16.23 1.80
C ARG A 23 6.91 -17.59 1.64
N LYS A 24 5.84 -17.81 2.39
CA LYS A 24 5.05 -19.05 2.44
C LYS A 24 4.17 -19.22 1.20
N GLY A 25 3.70 -18.12 0.62
CA GLY A 25 2.88 -18.16 -0.60
C GLY A 25 1.93 -16.97 -0.73
N PRO A 26 1.20 -16.86 -1.86
CA PRO A 26 0.17 -15.85 -2.04
C PRO A 26 -1.07 -16.11 -1.15
N ALA A 27 -1.68 -15.06 -0.57
CA ALA A 27 -3.09 -15.16 -0.09
C ALA A 27 -3.94 -14.97 -1.30
N ARG A 28 -4.86 -15.89 -1.44
CA ARG A 28 -5.98 -15.78 -2.34
C ARG A 28 -7.08 -16.65 -1.78
N PHE A 29 -8.31 -16.30 -2.12
CA PHE A 29 -9.39 -17.26 -2.06
C PHE A 29 -9.06 -18.46 -2.94
N ARG A 30 -9.74 -19.57 -2.68
CA ARG A 30 -9.73 -20.71 -3.58
C ARG A 30 -10.21 -20.31 -4.98
N SER A 31 -9.88 -21.13 -5.96
CA SER A 31 -10.43 -20.96 -7.31
C SER A 31 -11.96 -21.09 -7.25
N LEU A 32 -12.65 -20.17 -7.93
CA LEU A 32 -14.11 -20.19 -8.01
C LEU A 32 -14.56 -21.34 -8.90
N ASP A 33 -15.13 -22.38 -8.30
CA ASP A 33 -15.64 -23.56 -9.00
C ASP A 33 -17.16 -23.70 -8.82
N PHE A 34 -17.72 -24.76 -9.39
CA PHE A 34 -19.16 -25.02 -9.37
C PHE A 34 -19.72 -25.11 -7.94
N GLY A 35 -19.00 -25.76 -7.03
CA GLY A 35 -19.42 -25.94 -5.65
C GLY A 35 -19.59 -24.63 -4.89
N GLU A 36 -18.74 -23.64 -5.17
CA GLU A 36 -18.81 -22.33 -4.52
C GLU A 36 -19.83 -21.39 -5.18
N ARG A 37 -20.13 -21.57 -6.48
CA ARG A 37 -21.16 -20.79 -7.18
C ARG A 37 -22.57 -21.19 -6.79
N ASN A 38 -22.80 -22.49 -6.62
CA ASN A 38 -24.15 -23.06 -6.46
C ASN A 38 -24.40 -23.63 -5.07
N GLY A 39 -23.42 -23.57 -4.17
CA GLY A 39 -23.53 -24.13 -2.83
C GLY A 39 -22.61 -23.42 -1.85
N TYR A 40 -22.29 -24.11 -0.76
CA TYR A 40 -21.34 -23.63 0.25
C TYR A 40 -20.31 -24.73 0.52
N LEU A 41 -19.06 -24.33 0.72
CA LEU A 41 -18.00 -25.22 1.17
C LEU A 41 -17.70 -24.94 2.63
N LYS A 42 -17.62 -25.99 3.43
CA LYS A 42 -17.13 -25.91 4.80
C LYS A 42 -15.67 -26.33 4.83
N GLY A 43 -14.84 -25.55 5.50
CA GLY A 43 -13.47 -25.94 5.81
C GLY A 43 -13.15 -25.67 7.27
N VAL A 44 -11.99 -26.15 7.70
CA VAL A 44 -11.51 -26.03 9.08
C VAL A 44 -10.17 -25.30 9.04
N VAL A 45 -9.98 -24.35 9.96
CA VAL A 45 -8.69 -23.70 10.18
C VAL A 45 -7.76 -24.68 10.86
N THR A 46 -6.67 -25.04 10.17
CA THR A 46 -5.65 -25.92 10.72
C THR A 46 -4.65 -25.15 11.56
N GLU A 47 -4.15 -24.02 11.06
CA GLU A 47 -3.13 -23.22 11.73
C GLU A 47 -3.13 -21.75 11.29
N ILE A 48 -2.70 -20.86 12.19
CA ILE A 48 -2.49 -19.44 11.90
C ILE A 48 -0.99 -19.17 11.92
N ILE A 49 -0.40 -18.91 10.76
CA ILE A 49 1.05 -18.75 10.62
C ILE A 49 1.45 -17.30 10.33
N HIS A 50 2.70 -16.94 10.62
CA HIS A 50 3.24 -15.65 10.20
C HIS A 50 4.02 -15.79 8.87
N ASP A 51 3.66 -14.96 7.88
CA ASP A 51 4.39 -14.87 6.61
C ASP A 51 5.35 -13.65 6.61
N PRO A 52 6.67 -13.86 6.50
CA PRO A 52 7.65 -12.77 6.51
C PRO A 52 7.39 -11.70 5.44
N GLY A 53 7.47 -10.43 5.86
CA GLY A 53 7.25 -9.29 4.96
C GLY A 53 5.78 -8.86 4.87
N ARG A 54 4.85 -9.70 5.32
CA ARG A 54 3.49 -9.29 5.62
C ARG A 54 3.44 -8.78 7.06
N VAL A 55 2.75 -7.66 7.23
CA VAL A 55 2.63 -7.01 8.54
C VAL A 55 1.61 -7.76 9.43
N ARG A 56 0.92 -8.75 8.84
CA ARG A 56 -0.21 -9.49 9.40
C ARG A 56 0.14 -10.98 9.39
N SER A 57 -0.31 -11.71 10.41
CA SER A 57 -0.32 -13.18 10.36
C SER A 57 -1.17 -13.61 9.17
N PHE A 58 -0.65 -14.56 8.41
CA PHE A 58 -1.40 -15.20 7.37
C PHE A 58 -2.27 -16.28 7.99
N LEU A 59 -3.56 -16.16 7.73
CA LEU A 59 -4.49 -17.27 7.84
C LEU A 59 -4.07 -18.32 6.80
N VAL A 60 -3.59 -19.48 7.26
CA VAL A 60 -3.57 -20.69 6.44
C VAL A 60 -4.94 -21.36 6.61
N LEU A 61 -5.55 -21.58 5.45
CA LEU A 61 -6.80 -22.29 5.13
C LEU A 61 -8.05 -22.10 6.02
N LEU A 62 -9.09 -21.64 5.31
CA LEU A 62 -10.50 -22.00 5.39
C LEU A 62 -11.25 -21.75 6.70
N VAL A 63 -11.81 -20.54 6.81
CA VAL A 63 -13.25 -20.40 7.03
C VAL A 63 -13.77 -19.36 6.03
N GLU A 64 -14.20 -19.85 4.88
CA GLU A 64 -15.23 -19.15 4.12
C GLU A 64 -16.55 -19.48 4.81
N ILE A 65 -17.01 -18.60 5.71
CA ILE A 65 -18.46 -18.38 5.75
C ILE A 65 -18.71 -17.50 4.52
N VAL A 66 -18.89 -18.13 3.35
CA VAL A 66 -19.68 -17.51 2.30
C VAL A 66 -21.07 -17.44 2.90
N VAL A 67 -21.38 -16.33 3.59
CA VAL A 67 -22.77 -15.97 3.81
C VAL A 67 -23.26 -15.62 2.41
N ASN A 68 -23.86 -16.61 1.76
CA ASN A 68 -24.73 -16.38 0.62
C ASN A 68 -26.01 -15.72 1.15
N GLN A 69 -25.85 -14.49 1.61
CA GLN A 69 -26.95 -13.61 1.99
C GLN A 69 -26.41 -12.18 2.01
N MET A 70 -25.96 -11.72 0.85
CA MET A 70 -26.36 -10.36 0.53
C MET A 70 -27.79 -10.45 0.08
N LEU A 71 -28.68 -9.77 0.84
CA LEU A 71 -30.08 -9.58 0.51
C LEU A 71 -30.23 -9.46 -1.00
N ALA A 72 -31.24 -10.14 -1.55
CA ALA A 72 -31.76 -9.92 -2.88
C ALA A 72 -32.02 -8.41 -3.06
N ILE A 73 -31.02 -7.69 -3.55
CA ILE A 73 -31.12 -6.31 -3.97
C ILE A 73 -30.86 -6.38 -5.47
N GLN A 74 -31.86 -5.92 -6.22
CA GLN A 74 -32.11 -6.01 -7.65
C GLN A 74 -30.99 -5.58 -8.62
N PHE A 75 -29.77 -5.31 -8.16
CA PHE A 75 -28.73 -4.65 -8.95
C PHE A 75 -27.48 -5.54 -9.12
N ASP A 76 -27.05 -5.70 -10.38
CA ASP A 76 -25.84 -6.41 -10.78
C ASP A 76 -24.53 -5.80 -10.23
N LEU A 77 -24.61 -4.60 -9.65
CA LEU A 77 -23.49 -3.80 -9.18
C LEU A 77 -23.71 -3.33 -7.74
N GLN A 78 -22.65 -3.40 -6.93
CA GLN A 78 -22.63 -2.98 -5.54
C GLN A 78 -21.61 -1.87 -5.30
N ASN A 79 -21.97 -0.92 -4.44
CA ASN A 79 -21.11 0.19 -4.09
C ASN A 79 -20.44 -0.06 -2.72
N ILE A 80 -19.11 -0.13 -2.71
CA ILE A 80 -18.30 -0.37 -1.50
C ILE A 80 -17.47 0.86 -1.15
N LYS A 81 -17.24 1.10 0.14
CA LYS A 81 -16.32 2.14 0.64
C LYS A 81 -14.96 1.50 0.94
N LEU A 82 -13.91 1.95 0.26
CA LEU A 82 -12.54 1.49 0.48
C LEU A 82 -11.96 2.10 1.78
N PRO A 83 -10.91 1.50 2.38
CA PRO A 83 -10.22 2.08 3.53
C PRO A 83 -9.64 3.48 3.29
N SER A 84 -9.47 3.89 2.02
CA SER A 84 -9.10 5.26 1.65
C SER A 84 -10.24 6.27 1.80
N GLY A 85 -11.47 5.81 2.09
CA GLY A 85 -12.70 6.59 2.10
C GLY A 85 -13.39 6.70 0.73
N SER A 86 -12.73 6.28 -0.35
CA SER A 86 -13.28 6.34 -1.72
C SER A 86 -14.37 5.28 -1.93
N LYS A 87 -15.49 5.65 -2.55
CA LYS A 87 -16.54 4.72 -3.00
C LYS A 87 -16.10 4.06 -4.32
N LYS A 88 -16.38 2.77 -4.50
CA LYS A 88 -16.10 2.01 -5.73
C LYS A 88 -17.25 1.06 -6.03
N ILE A 89 -17.63 0.98 -7.30
CA ILE A 89 -18.64 0.05 -7.79
C ILE A 89 -17.97 -1.26 -8.22
N VAL A 90 -18.52 -2.39 -7.80
CA VAL A 90 -18.02 -3.75 -8.03
C VAL A 90 -19.19 -4.67 -8.39
N PRO A 91 -19.05 -5.65 -9.29
CA PRO A 91 -20.11 -6.62 -9.57
C PRO A 91 -20.58 -7.37 -8.31
N SER A 92 -21.89 -7.58 -8.19
CA SER A 92 -22.51 -8.27 -7.04
C SER A 92 -22.02 -9.71 -6.87
N GLY A 93 -21.62 -10.37 -7.96
CA GLY A 93 -21.02 -11.71 -7.94
C GLY A 93 -19.58 -11.78 -7.41
N CYS A 94 -19.02 -10.70 -6.86
CA CYS A 94 -17.69 -10.71 -6.26
C CYS A 94 -17.70 -11.30 -4.84
N ARG A 95 -16.61 -11.99 -4.48
CA ARG A 95 -16.43 -12.59 -3.16
C ARG A 95 -15.84 -11.61 -2.15
N ALA A 96 -16.34 -11.66 -0.93
CA ALA A 96 -15.81 -10.92 0.20
C ALA A 96 -15.78 -11.80 1.45
N MET A 97 -14.82 -11.53 2.34
CA MET A 97 -14.76 -12.15 3.67
C MET A 97 -15.36 -11.18 4.68
N ILE A 98 -16.26 -11.69 5.52
CA ILE A 98 -16.89 -10.89 6.57
C ILE A 98 -15.91 -10.69 7.73
N GLY A 99 -15.87 -9.47 8.25
CA GLY A 99 -15.10 -9.10 9.43
C GLY A 99 -13.94 -8.16 9.15
N GLN A 100 -13.09 -7.99 10.16
CA GLN A 100 -11.93 -7.10 10.10
C GLN A 100 -10.65 -7.89 9.87
N VAL A 101 -9.69 -7.29 9.17
CA VAL A 101 -8.38 -7.92 8.98
C VAL A 101 -7.60 -7.94 10.30
N ALA A 102 -7.13 -9.12 10.72
CA ALA A 102 -6.37 -9.30 11.95
C ALA A 102 -5.03 -8.52 11.97
N GLY A 103 -4.53 -8.26 13.18
CA GLY A 103 -3.24 -7.57 13.40
C GLY A 103 -3.33 -6.04 13.33
N GLY A 104 -4.48 -5.46 13.67
CA GLY A 104 -4.68 -4.02 13.85
C GLY A 104 -3.78 -3.42 14.95
N GLY A 105 -3.69 -2.09 15.01
CA GLY A 105 -2.97 -1.38 16.09
C GLY A 105 -1.44 -1.39 16.02
N ARG A 106 -0.81 -2.21 15.18
CA ARG A 106 0.66 -2.29 15.07
C ARG A 106 1.32 -0.96 14.65
N THR A 107 0.61 -0.12 13.91
CA THR A 107 1.12 1.19 13.46
C THR A 107 1.12 2.24 14.57
N GLU A 108 0.29 2.07 15.60
CA GLU A 108 0.19 3.01 16.73
C GLU A 108 1.47 3.03 17.57
N LYS A 109 2.16 1.88 17.66
CA LYS A 109 3.43 1.79 18.38
C LYS A 109 4.56 2.48 17.58
N PRO A 110 5.21 3.52 18.14
CA PRO A 110 6.31 4.19 17.45
C PRO A 110 7.54 3.29 17.32
N LEU A 111 8.27 3.44 16.21
CA LEU A 111 9.55 2.76 15.98
C LEU A 111 10.69 3.61 16.53
N LEU A 112 11.15 3.29 17.73
CA LEU A 112 12.16 4.09 18.45
C LEU A 112 13.58 3.90 17.90
N LYS A 113 13.94 2.68 17.46
CA LYS A 113 15.30 2.32 17.05
C LYS A 113 15.43 2.10 15.54
N ALA A 114 16.53 2.59 14.97
CA ALA A 114 16.88 2.34 13.56
C ALA A 114 17.06 0.84 13.26
N GLY A 115 17.62 0.05 14.19
CA GLY A 115 17.74 -1.40 14.05
C GLY A 115 16.39 -2.12 13.88
N ASN A 116 15.34 -1.64 14.56
CA ASN A 116 13.99 -2.18 14.39
C ASN A 116 13.45 -1.90 12.97
N ALA A 117 13.75 -0.72 12.42
CA ALA A 117 13.41 -0.38 11.05
C ALA A 117 14.20 -1.23 10.04
N TYR A 118 15.49 -1.46 10.29
CA TYR A 118 16.33 -2.34 9.47
C TYR A 118 15.71 -3.73 9.34
N HIS A 119 15.41 -4.42 10.45
CA HIS A 119 14.81 -5.76 10.41
C HIS A 119 13.41 -5.75 9.75
N LYS A 120 12.63 -4.68 9.91
CA LYS A 120 11.33 -4.49 9.23
C LYS A 120 11.46 -4.43 7.70
N PHE A 121 12.51 -3.79 7.17
CA PHE A 121 12.73 -3.66 5.73
C PHE A 121 13.56 -4.81 5.14
N ARG A 122 14.35 -5.52 5.96
CA ARG A 122 15.13 -6.70 5.56
C ARG A 122 14.27 -7.78 4.90
N VAL A 123 13.09 -8.04 5.45
CA VAL A 123 12.14 -9.04 4.91
C VAL A 123 11.29 -8.53 3.73
N LYS A 124 11.47 -7.25 3.32
CA LYS A 124 10.71 -6.62 2.23
C LYS A 124 11.59 -6.47 1.00
N ARG A 125 11.62 -5.29 0.38
CA ARG A 125 12.59 -4.94 -0.65
C ARG A 125 13.60 -3.96 -0.06
N ASN A 126 14.78 -3.87 -0.65
CA ASN A 126 15.78 -2.89 -0.23
C ASN A 126 15.26 -1.45 -0.45
N CYS A 127 14.75 -0.79 0.58
CA CYS A 127 14.23 0.59 0.46
C CYS A 127 14.51 1.47 1.69
N TRP A 128 15.40 1.00 2.56
CA TRP A 128 15.85 1.67 3.78
C TRP A 128 17.36 1.40 3.95
N PRO A 129 18.18 2.38 4.35
CA PRO A 129 17.83 3.76 4.72
C PRO A 129 17.47 4.66 3.51
N LYS A 130 16.84 5.80 3.77
CA LYS A 130 16.45 6.78 2.74
C LYS A 130 17.28 8.06 2.84
N VAL A 131 18.30 8.19 1.99
CA VAL A 131 19.03 9.45 1.82
C VAL A 131 18.13 10.51 1.19
N ARG A 132 18.18 11.75 1.72
CA ARG A 132 17.48 12.95 1.22
C ARG A 132 18.13 13.41 -0.09
N GLY A 133 17.33 13.86 -1.07
CA GLY A 133 17.86 14.30 -2.37
C GLY A 133 18.81 15.50 -2.28
N VAL A 134 18.57 16.41 -1.33
CA VAL A 134 19.41 17.60 -1.09
C VAL A 134 20.79 17.26 -0.51
N ALA A 135 20.92 16.08 0.13
CA ALA A 135 22.20 15.60 0.63
C ALA A 135 23.05 14.91 -0.46
N MET A 136 22.57 14.87 -1.70
CA MET A 136 23.26 14.25 -2.84
C MET A 136 23.92 15.33 -3.71
N ASN A 137 24.88 14.92 -4.53
CA ASN A 137 25.48 15.78 -5.55
C ASN A 137 24.49 16.08 -6.68
N PRO A 138 24.64 17.19 -7.45
CA PRO A 138 23.74 17.53 -8.56
C PRO A 138 23.62 16.42 -9.61
N VAL A 139 24.70 15.65 -9.79
CA VAL A 139 24.75 14.52 -10.74
C VAL A 139 23.81 13.37 -10.34
N GLU A 140 23.52 13.20 -9.04
CA GLU A 140 22.76 12.06 -8.49
C GLU A 140 21.27 12.36 -8.30
N HIS A 141 20.91 13.63 -8.11
CA HIS A 141 19.53 14.02 -7.81
C HIS A 141 19.27 15.48 -8.22
N PRO A 142 18.09 15.81 -8.80
CA PRO A 142 17.79 17.19 -9.22
C PRO A 142 17.81 18.23 -8.08
N HIS A 143 17.47 17.81 -6.86
CA HIS A 143 17.54 18.67 -5.67
C HIS A 143 18.95 18.75 -5.03
N GLY A 144 19.94 18.05 -5.58
CA GLY A 144 21.26 17.91 -5.00
C GLY A 144 22.22 19.03 -5.39
N GLY A 145 23.25 19.26 -4.57
CA GLY A 145 24.32 20.22 -4.81
C GLY A 145 24.17 21.58 -4.14
N GLY A 146 24.96 22.53 -4.63
CA GLY A 146 25.13 23.86 -4.04
C GLY A 146 26.02 23.87 -2.79
N ASN A 147 26.41 25.07 -2.37
CA ASN A 147 27.18 25.27 -1.13
C ASN A 147 26.32 25.11 0.12
N HIS A 148 25.03 25.46 0.02
CA HIS A 148 24.04 25.28 1.08
C HIS A 148 23.01 24.23 0.67
N GLN A 149 22.54 23.42 1.63
CA GLN A 149 21.52 22.41 1.38
C GLN A 149 20.14 23.03 1.17
N HIS A 150 19.75 23.24 -0.09
CA HIS A 150 18.43 23.73 -0.49
C HIS A 150 18.02 23.12 -1.85
N ILE A 151 16.74 23.23 -2.23
CA ILE A 151 16.25 22.66 -3.51
C ILE A 151 16.60 23.57 -4.71
N GLY A 152 16.67 24.89 -4.51
CA GLY A 152 16.97 25.88 -5.55
C GLY A 152 15.81 26.17 -6.53
N HIS A 153 14.87 25.23 -6.69
CA HIS A 153 13.68 25.39 -7.53
C HIS A 153 12.39 24.93 -6.82
N ALA A 154 11.23 25.20 -7.43
CA ALA A 154 9.95 24.72 -6.90
C ALA A 154 9.94 23.18 -6.80
N SER A 155 9.55 22.65 -5.64
CA SER A 155 9.53 21.20 -5.39
C SER A 155 8.29 20.49 -5.96
N THR A 156 7.32 21.25 -6.49
CA THR A 156 6.14 20.75 -7.18
C THR A 156 6.44 20.50 -8.64
N VAL A 157 6.23 19.27 -9.10
CA VAL A 157 6.58 18.87 -10.47
C VAL A 157 5.34 18.40 -11.21
N ARG A 158 5.25 18.70 -12.51
CA ARG A 158 4.12 18.30 -13.34
C ARG A 158 4.02 16.77 -13.52
N ARG A 159 2.82 16.28 -13.85
CA ARG A 159 2.54 14.84 -14.03
C ARG A 159 3.28 14.24 -15.24
N ASP A 160 3.42 15.03 -16.28
CA ASP A 160 4.06 14.75 -17.58
C ASP A 160 5.59 14.87 -17.56
N ALA A 161 6.19 15.31 -16.45
CA ALA A 161 7.65 15.42 -16.35
C ALA A 161 8.37 14.10 -16.70
N PRO A 162 9.52 14.16 -17.39
CA PRO A 162 10.25 12.95 -17.79
C PRO A 162 10.79 12.18 -16.57
N PRO A 163 11.02 10.86 -16.70
CA PRO A 163 11.75 10.10 -15.70
C PRO A 163 13.11 10.73 -15.42
N GLY A 164 13.46 10.92 -14.15
CA GLY A 164 14.68 11.64 -13.75
C GLY A 164 14.40 13.08 -13.27
N GLN A 165 13.49 13.80 -13.94
CA GLN A 165 13.04 15.13 -13.50
C GLN A 165 11.85 15.04 -12.54
N LYS A 166 11.07 13.95 -12.59
CA LYS A 166 9.89 13.72 -11.74
C LYS A 166 10.26 13.37 -10.30
N VAL A 167 10.72 14.36 -9.54
CA VAL A 167 11.09 14.29 -8.11
C VAL A 167 10.34 15.34 -7.29
N GLY A 168 10.25 15.17 -5.97
CA GLY A 168 9.51 16.09 -5.10
C GLY A 168 8.00 15.78 -5.04
N LEU A 169 7.17 16.82 -5.02
CA LEU A 169 5.71 16.76 -4.91
C LEU A 169 5.09 16.67 -6.31
N ILE A 170 4.81 15.45 -6.76
CA ILE A 170 4.32 15.18 -8.12
C ILE A 170 2.84 15.56 -8.23
N ALA A 171 2.52 16.49 -9.12
CA ALA A 171 1.17 16.97 -9.43
C ALA A 171 0.35 17.33 -8.19
N ALA A 172 1.01 17.92 -7.19
CA ALA A 172 0.37 18.32 -5.94
C ALA A 172 -0.65 19.43 -6.21
N ARG A 173 -1.93 19.16 -5.94
CA ARG A 173 -3.01 20.16 -6.03
C ARG A 173 -2.96 21.19 -4.91
N ARG A 174 -2.38 20.80 -3.77
CA ARG A 174 -2.22 21.63 -2.57
C ARG A 174 -0.97 21.18 -1.82
N THR A 175 -0.30 22.13 -1.20
CA THR A 175 0.87 21.92 -0.33
C THR A 175 0.61 22.49 1.07
N GLY A 176 1.53 22.25 2.02
CA GLY A 176 1.41 22.71 3.39
C GLY A 176 0.61 21.79 4.32
N ARG A 177 0.62 22.09 5.61
CA ARG A 177 -0.08 21.30 6.64
C ARG A 177 -1.56 21.66 6.65
N LEU A 178 -2.42 20.66 6.54
CA LEU A 178 -3.87 20.85 6.72
C LEU A 178 -4.15 21.19 8.19
N ARG A 179 -4.72 22.36 8.45
CA ARG A 179 -5.22 22.79 9.76
C ARG A 179 -6.74 23.01 9.65
N GLY A 180 -7.51 22.56 10.64
CA GLY A 180 -8.97 22.76 10.70
C GLY A 180 -9.84 21.89 9.78
N GLN A 181 -9.27 21.16 8.81
CA GLN A 181 -10.06 20.41 7.81
C GLN A 181 -10.32 18.94 8.13
N ALA A 182 -9.60 18.33 9.08
CA ALA A 182 -9.88 16.95 9.50
C ALA A 182 -11.32 16.82 10.03
N ALA A 183 -11.77 17.79 10.83
CA ALA A 183 -13.15 17.90 11.29
C ALA A 183 -14.14 18.14 10.14
N ALA A 184 -13.82 19.04 9.20
CA ALA A 184 -14.68 19.34 8.05
C ALA A 184 -14.82 18.18 7.04
N THR A 185 -13.77 17.35 6.90
CA THR A 185 -13.77 16.18 6.00
C THR A 185 -14.44 14.97 6.67
N ALA A 186 -14.28 14.80 7.98
CA ALA A 186 -15.04 13.81 8.77
C ALA A 186 -16.54 14.14 8.77
N ALA A 187 -16.93 15.39 9.04
CA ALA A 187 -18.32 15.84 9.03
C ALA A 187 -19.03 15.73 7.67
N LYS A 188 -18.28 15.77 6.55
CA LYS A 188 -18.81 15.50 5.20
C LYS A 188 -18.91 14.00 4.89
N ALA A 189 -18.12 13.15 5.55
CA ALA A 189 -18.12 11.71 5.30
C ALA A 189 -19.27 10.96 6.00
N ASP A 190 -19.85 11.56 7.05
CA ASP A 190 -20.99 11.02 7.82
C ASP A 190 -22.37 11.45 7.26
N LYS A 191 -22.40 12.48 6.38
CA LYS A 191 -23.63 13.02 5.79
C LYS A 191 -23.96 12.46 4.38
N ALA A 192 -23.29 11.40 3.92
CA ALA A 192 -23.40 10.90 2.54
C ALA A 192 -23.20 9.38 2.39
#